data_AF-A0AAW9IHT1-F1
#
_entry.id   AF-A0AAW9IHT1-F1
#
_cell.length_a   1.000
_cell.length_b   1.000
_cell.length_c   1.000
_cell.angle_alpha   90.00
_cell.angle_beta   90.00
_cell.angle_gamma   90.00
#
_symmetry.space_group_name_H-M   'P 1'
#
loop_
_entity.id
_entity.type
_entity.pdbx_description
1 polymer ?
#
loop_
_entity_poly.entity_id
_entity_poly.type
_entity_poly.pdbx_seq_one_letter_code
_entity_poly.pdbx_strand_id
1 'polypeptide(L)'
;FGGSGYLKGMDVERAYRDAKICTIYEGTNEIQRMVIASHIIGKMPKNETITKKSTSGGVTGARKKMIMKDGTAEEKVTKLIESLKADGYDFTVGIDINTPISKAVRVVSVGKGIGEEKNMELAKALAIQAGGAIGSSRHVAETLKYLP
;
A
#
# COMPACT_ATOMS: atom_id res chain seq x y z
N PHE A 1 41.81 -6.65 -27.48
CA PHE A 1 41.39 -7.50 -26.35
C PHE A 1 40.01 -7.09 -25.78
N GLY A 2 38.96 -6.94 -26.61
CA GLY A 2 37.63 -6.47 -26.16
C GLY A 2 36.57 -7.56 -25.94
N GLY A 3 36.79 -8.78 -26.42
CA GLY A 3 35.82 -9.88 -26.34
C GLY A 3 35.91 -10.74 -25.07
N SER A 4 36.90 -10.50 -24.21
CA SER A 4 37.25 -11.41 -23.12
C SER A 4 36.22 -11.52 -21.99
N GLY A 5 35.28 -10.56 -21.91
CA GLY A 5 34.14 -10.61 -20.96
C GLY A 5 32.87 -11.26 -21.52
N TYR A 6 32.83 -11.59 -22.81
CA TYR A 6 31.66 -12.16 -23.50
C TYR A 6 31.89 -13.59 -24.01
N LEU A 7 33.15 -14.01 -24.10
CA LEU A 7 33.53 -15.37 -24.50
C LEU A 7 33.54 -16.29 -23.27
N LYS A 8 32.85 -17.44 -23.41
CA LYS A 8 32.82 -18.46 -22.36
C LYS A 8 34.21 -19.03 -22.10
N GLY A 9 34.58 -19.17 -20.83
CA GLY A 9 35.81 -19.84 -20.41
C GLY A 9 37.02 -18.94 -20.17
N MET A 10 36.82 -17.61 -20.13
CA MET A 10 37.83 -16.65 -19.69
C MET A 10 37.56 -16.21 -18.24
N ASP A 11 38.61 -16.01 -17.44
CA ASP A 11 38.47 -15.59 -16.03
C ASP A 11 37.72 -14.26 -15.87
N VAL A 12 37.83 -13.37 -16.87
CA VAL A 12 37.13 -12.08 -16.91
C VAL A 12 35.60 -12.25 -17.01
N GLU A 13 35.11 -13.26 -17.72
CA GLU A 13 33.68 -13.59 -17.80
C GLU A 13 33.14 -14.00 -16.42
N ARG A 14 33.91 -14.85 -15.72
CA ARG A 14 33.56 -15.32 -14.38
C ARG A 14 33.51 -14.15 -13.38
N ALA A 15 34.54 -13.30 -13.38
CA ALA A 15 34.58 -12.12 -12.51
C ALA A 15 33.40 -11.16 -12.77
N TYR A 16 33.04 -10.94 -14.04
CA TYR A 16 31.89 -10.08 -14.39
C TYR A 16 30.55 -10.67 -13.94
N ARG A 17 30.39 -12.00 -14.03
CA ARG A 17 29.20 -12.70 -13.55
C ARG A 17 29.07 -12.61 -12.03
N ASP A 18 30.16 -12.89 -11.32
CA ASP A 18 30.20 -12.85 -9.86
C ASP A 18 29.91 -11.44 -9.34
N ALA A 19 30.45 -10.40 -10.00
CA ALA A 19 30.13 -9.01 -9.66
C ALA A 19 28.63 -8.70 -9.73
N LYS A 20 27.91 -9.18 -10.76
CA LYS A 20 26.44 -8.99 -10.85
C LYS A 20 25.71 -9.79 -9.77
N ILE A 21 26.15 -11.01 -9.51
CA ILE A 21 25.55 -11.88 -8.50
C ILE A 21 25.68 -11.27 -7.09
N CYS A 22 26.83 -10.68 -6.76
CA CYS A 22 27.04 -9.97 -5.49
C CYS A 22 26.01 -8.84 -5.28
N THR A 23 25.65 -8.10 -6.32
CA THR A 23 24.64 -7.02 -6.22
C THR A 23 23.23 -7.53 -5.92
N ILE A 24 22.90 -8.77 -6.30
CA ILE A 24 21.60 -9.40 -6.01
C ILE A 24 21.60 -9.94 -4.57
N TYR A 25 22.70 -10.55 -4.13
CA TYR A 25 22.81 -11.16 -2.80
C TYR A 25 22.93 -10.16 -1.67
N GLU A 26 23.64 -9.05 -1.85
CA GLU A 26 23.74 -8.03 -0.80
C GLU A 26 22.38 -7.40 -0.50
N GLY A 27 21.47 -7.34 -1.49
CA GLY A 27 20.12 -6.79 -1.34
C GLY A 27 20.07 -5.29 -1.04
N THR A 28 21.21 -4.59 -0.98
CA THR A 28 21.30 -3.19 -0.55
C THR A 28 21.39 -2.17 -1.68
N ASN A 29 21.47 -2.60 -2.94
CA ASN A 29 21.71 -1.68 -4.07
C ASN A 29 20.60 -0.62 -4.22
N GLU A 30 19.34 -0.96 -3.97
CA GLU A 30 18.23 0.01 -3.96
C GLU A 30 18.32 1.02 -2.83
N ILE A 31 18.68 0.56 -1.63
CA ILE A 31 18.87 1.41 -0.45
C ILE A 31 20.07 2.34 -0.67
N GLN A 32 21.16 1.82 -1.21
CA GLN A 32 22.35 2.62 -1.54
C GLN A 32 22.01 3.71 -2.57
N ARG A 33 21.28 3.38 -3.65
CA ARG A 33 20.81 4.39 -4.62
C ARG A 33 19.94 5.46 -3.96
N MET A 34 19.00 5.07 -3.11
CA MET A 34 18.16 6.01 -2.34
C MET A 34 18.98 6.91 -1.41
N VAL A 35 19.96 6.35 -0.71
CA VAL A 35 20.85 7.10 0.20
C VAL A 35 21.73 8.07 -0.58
N ILE A 36 22.35 7.63 -1.67
CA ILE A 36 23.19 8.47 -2.53
C ILE A 36 22.35 9.60 -3.13
N ALA A 37 21.18 9.30 -3.69
CA ALA A 37 20.26 10.31 -4.22
C ALA A 37 19.86 11.33 -3.15
N SER A 38 19.61 10.89 -1.91
CA SER A 38 19.28 11.79 -0.79
C SER A 38 20.43 12.73 -0.42
N HIS A 39 21.69 12.32 -0.60
CA HIS A 39 22.86 13.16 -0.34
C HIS A 39 23.16 14.13 -1.49
N ILE A 40 22.88 13.74 -2.74
CA ILE A 40 23.13 14.56 -3.93
C ILE A 40 22.02 15.58 -4.15
N ILE A 41 20.75 15.13 -4.13
CA ILE A 41 19.58 15.94 -4.47
C ILE A 41 19.00 16.64 -3.22
N GLY A 42 19.39 16.18 -2.03
CA GLY A 42 18.82 16.61 -0.76
C GLY A 42 17.52 15.87 -0.43
N LYS A 43 17.08 15.95 0.84
CA LYS A 43 15.80 15.39 1.26
C LYS A 43 14.69 16.23 0.66
N MET A 44 13.77 15.61 -0.10
CA MET A 44 12.54 16.31 -0.53
C MET A 44 11.84 16.92 0.70
N PRO A 45 11.36 18.16 0.62
CA PRO A 45 10.57 18.75 1.69
C PRO A 45 9.38 17.84 1.95
N LYS A 46 9.21 17.40 3.22
CA LYS A 46 7.99 16.72 3.66
C LYS A 46 6.86 17.73 3.56
N ASN A 47 6.15 17.74 2.45
CA ASN A 47 5.21 18.80 2.15
C ASN A 47 3.96 18.80 3.03
N GLU A 48 3.68 17.77 3.83
CA GLU A 48 2.63 17.84 4.85
C GLU A 48 3.03 17.00 6.07
N THR A 49 3.08 17.65 7.23
CA THR A 49 3.13 16.98 8.53
C THR A 49 1.75 16.39 8.78
N ILE A 50 1.51 15.16 8.31
CA ILE A 50 0.32 14.42 8.74
C ILE A 50 0.50 14.22 10.25
N THR A 51 -0.25 14.99 11.04
CA THR A 51 -0.43 14.72 12.46
C THR A 51 -1.14 13.39 12.59
N LYS A 52 -0.38 12.29 12.55
CA LYS A 52 -0.86 10.99 13.00
C LYS A 52 -1.20 11.19 14.46
N LYS A 53 -2.48 11.36 14.77
CA LYS A 53 -2.99 11.25 16.14
C LYS A 53 -2.63 9.83 16.56
N SER A 54 -1.54 9.70 17.32
CA SER A 54 -1.13 8.43 17.89
C SER A 54 -2.22 8.04 18.88
N THR A 55 -3.18 7.25 18.45
CA THR A 55 -4.05 6.55 19.39
C THR A 55 -3.13 5.66 20.21
N SER A 56 -3.04 5.96 21.51
CA SER A 56 -2.15 5.33 22.49
C SER A 56 -2.63 3.92 22.85
N GLY A 57 -2.63 3.03 21.88
CA GLY A 57 -3.00 1.63 22.03
C GLY A 57 -2.39 0.80 20.90
N GLY A 58 -2.22 -0.50 21.12
CA GLY A 58 -1.81 -1.41 20.05
C GLY A 58 -2.73 -1.24 18.84
N VAL A 59 -2.18 -1.37 17.62
CA VAL A 59 -2.89 -1.15 16.34
C VAL A 59 -4.23 -1.91 16.23
N THR A 60 -4.43 -2.95 17.04
CA THR A 60 -5.65 -3.77 17.10
C THR A 60 -6.45 -3.69 18.41
N GLY A 61 -6.14 -2.77 19.33
CA GLY A 61 -6.90 -2.56 20.56
C GLY A 61 -7.31 -3.87 21.27
N ALA A 62 -8.52 -3.90 21.84
CA ALA A 62 -9.12 -5.10 22.45
C ALA A 62 -9.53 -6.19 21.43
N ARG A 63 -9.29 -5.99 20.12
CA ARG A 63 -9.75 -6.86 19.02
C ARG A 63 -8.70 -7.87 18.54
N LYS A 64 -7.51 -7.90 19.16
CA LYS A 64 -6.45 -8.85 18.80
C LYS A 64 -6.97 -10.29 18.96
N LYS A 65 -7.05 -11.02 17.83
CA LYS A 65 -7.56 -12.40 17.67
C LYS A 65 -9.08 -12.58 17.51
N MET A 66 -9.87 -11.52 17.30
CA MET A 66 -11.26 -11.70 16.88
C MET A 66 -11.32 -12.16 15.41
N ILE A 67 -11.69 -13.43 15.19
CA ILE A 67 -11.90 -13.97 13.85
C ILE A 67 -13.40 -14.17 13.64
N MET A 68 -13.99 -13.40 12.72
CA MET A 68 -15.41 -13.46 12.35
C MET A 68 -15.68 -14.66 11.41
N LYS A 69 -15.58 -15.87 11.94
CA LYS A 69 -15.75 -17.11 11.16
C LYS A 69 -17.21 -17.40 10.83
N ASP A 70 -18.15 -17.12 11.74
CA ASP A 70 -19.52 -17.62 11.63
C ASP A 70 -20.56 -16.49 11.45
N GLY A 71 -21.56 -16.71 10.59
CA GLY A 71 -22.68 -15.79 10.32
C GLY A 71 -22.84 -15.37 8.85
N THR A 72 -23.97 -14.74 8.53
CA THR A 72 -24.21 -14.08 7.23
C THR A 72 -23.29 -12.86 7.06
N ALA A 73 -23.03 -12.44 5.82
CA ALA A 73 -22.09 -11.35 5.54
C ALA A 73 -22.48 -10.03 6.24
N GLU A 74 -23.78 -9.77 6.36
CA GLU A 74 -24.34 -8.56 6.97
C GLU A 74 -24.07 -8.51 8.48
N GLU A 75 -24.25 -9.63 9.20
CA GLU A 75 -24.00 -9.73 10.64
C GLU A 75 -22.52 -9.55 11.02
N LYS A 76 -21.62 -9.92 10.11
CA LYS A 76 -20.18 -9.72 10.32
C LYS A 76 -19.82 -8.24 10.20
N VAL A 77 -20.46 -7.54 9.26
CA VAL A 77 -20.25 -6.11 9.02
C VAL A 77 -20.80 -5.29 10.18
N THR A 78 -21.96 -5.61 10.73
CA THR A 78 -22.52 -4.89 11.89
C THR A 78 -21.64 -5.02 13.13
N LYS A 79 -21.21 -6.25 13.46
CA LYS A 79 -20.26 -6.50 14.57
C LYS A 79 -18.93 -5.76 14.39
N LEU A 80 -18.46 -5.65 13.14
CA LEU A 80 -17.26 -4.88 12.83
C LEU A 80 -17.47 -3.38 13.09
N ILE A 81 -18.59 -2.81 12.64
CA ILE A 81 -18.92 -1.40 12.83
C ILE A 81 -19.02 -1.05 14.32
N GLU A 82 -19.68 -1.89 15.13
CA GLU A 82 -19.75 -1.73 16.58
C GLU A 82 -18.36 -1.72 17.22
N SER A 83 -17.51 -2.68 16.82
CA SER A 83 -16.13 -2.77 17.32
C SER A 83 -15.28 -1.55 16.95
N LEU A 84 -15.52 -0.95 15.78
CA LEU A 84 -14.81 0.25 15.32
C LEU A 84 -15.31 1.50 16.05
N LYS A 85 -16.61 1.61 16.33
CA LYS A 85 -17.13 2.72 17.15
C LYS A 85 -16.59 2.66 18.59
N ALA A 86 -16.47 1.47 19.16
CA ALA A 86 -15.87 1.26 20.49
C ALA A 86 -14.39 1.69 20.56
N ASP A 87 -13.65 1.51 19.46
CA ASP A 87 -12.26 1.95 19.34
C ASP A 87 -12.12 3.49 19.13
N GLY A 88 -13.23 4.24 19.13
CA GLY A 88 -13.23 5.69 18.98
C GLY A 88 -13.08 6.17 17.53
N TYR A 89 -13.36 5.31 16.54
CA TYR A 89 -13.42 5.74 15.15
C TYR A 89 -14.69 6.56 14.91
N ASP A 90 -14.49 7.86 14.68
CA ASP A 90 -15.56 8.76 14.26
C ASP A 90 -15.77 8.69 12.74
N PHE A 91 -16.94 8.22 12.32
CA PHE A 91 -17.35 8.05 10.93
C PHE A 91 -18.10 9.27 10.35
N THR A 92 -18.25 10.34 11.13
CA THR A 92 -18.98 11.55 10.70
C THR A 92 -18.14 12.53 9.87
N VAL A 93 -16.81 12.40 9.92
CA VAL A 93 -15.88 13.29 9.20
C VAL A 93 -15.71 12.81 7.75
N GLY A 94 -16.62 13.24 6.88
CA GLY A 94 -16.60 12.91 5.45
C GLY A 94 -15.54 13.71 4.69
N ILE A 95 -14.44 13.07 4.30
CA ILE A 95 -13.55 13.56 3.24
C ILE A 95 -14.17 13.18 1.89
N ASP A 96 -14.04 14.04 0.87
CA ASP A 96 -14.50 13.74 -0.49
C ASP A 96 -13.79 12.49 -1.04
N ILE A 97 -14.55 11.60 -1.67
CA ILE A 97 -14.07 10.32 -2.21
C ILE A 97 -12.90 10.47 -3.20
N ASN A 98 -12.81 11.62 -3.86
CA ASN A 98 -11.78 11.95 -4.85
C ASN A 98 -10.59 12.72 -4.24
N THR A 99 -10.53 12.85 -2.92
CA THR A 99 -9.37 13.47 -2.27
C THR A 99 -8.11 12.65 -2.59
N PRO A 100 -7.00 13.28 -3.02
CA PRO A 100 -5.77 12.58 -3.29
C PRO A 100 -5.36 11.67 -2.12
N ILE A 101 -4.96 10.43 -2.41
CA ILE A 101 -4.59 9.42 -1.41
C ILE A 101 -3.57 9.98 -0.40
N SER A 102 -2.69 10.88 -0.84
CA SER A 102 -1.68 11.55 0.00
C SER A 102 -2.27 12.39 1.15
N LYS A 103 -3.47 12.95 0.96
CA LYS A 103 -4.16 13.82 1.94
C LYS A 103 -5.25 13.09 2.72
N ALA A 104 -5.59 11.88 2.29
CA ALA A 104 -6.63 11.08 2.91
C ALA A 104 -6.12 10.46 4.22
N VAL A 105 -6.84 10.69 5.32
CA VAL A 105 -6.56 10.03 6.62
C VAL A 105 -6.96 8.55 6.58
N ARG A 106 -7.96 8.22 5.76
CA ARG A 106 -8.52 6.88 5.59
C ARG A 106 -8.66 6.59 4.11
N VAL A 107 -8.33 5.36 3.71
CA VAL A 107 -8.37 4.92 2.32
C VAL A 107 -9.05 3.55 2.23
N VAL A 108 -9.95 3.42 1.27
CA VAL A 108 -10.55 2.13 0.89
C VAL A 108 -9.91 1.68 -0.40
N SER A 109 -9.07 0.63 -0.32
CA SER A 109 -8.33 0.11 -1.47
C SER A 109 -9.07 -1.05 -2.14
N VAL A 110 -9.24 -0.98 -3.46
CA VAL A 110 -9.87 -2.01 -4.27
C VAL A 110 -8.86 -2.74 -5.17
N GLY A 111 -8.87 -4.07 -5.12
CA GLY A 111 -8.02 -4.94 -5.93
C GLY A 111 -8.79 -5.80 -6.94
N LYS A 112 -8.06 -6.65 -7.68
CA LYS A 112 -8.62 -7.59 -8.67
C LYS A 112 -9.78 -8.46 -8.14
N GLY A 113 -9.78 -8.75 -6.84
CA GLY A 113 -10.80 -9.57 -6.19
C GLY A 113 -12.21 -8.95 -6.12
N ILE A 114 -12.39 -7.69 -6.51
CA ILE A 114 -13.74 -7.08 -6.51
C ILE A 114 -14.65 -7.66 -7.60
N GLY A 115 -14.07 -8.21 -8.67
CA GLY A 115 -14.83 -8.83 -9.75
C GLY A 115 -15.60 -7.81 -10.57
N GLU A 116 -16.93 -7.92 -10.57
CA GLU A 116 -17.83 -7.09 -11.39
C GLU A 116 -17.87 -5.62 -10.97
N GLU A 117 -18.15 -4.74 -11.93
CA GLU A 117 -18.27 -3.29 -11.73
C GLU A 117 -19.32 -2.91 -10.68
N LYS A 118 -20.39 -3.69 -10.55
CA LYS A 118 -21.44 -3.49 -9.53
C LYS A 118 -20.90 -3.54 -8.11
N ASN A 119 -19.84 -4.33 -7.86
CA ASN A 119 -19.23 -4.41 -6.54
C ASN A 119 -18.42 -3.16 -6.19
N MET A 120 -18.11 -2.29 -7.17
CA MET A 120 -17.52 -0.98 -6.91
C MET A 120 -18.47 -0.03 -6.19
N GLU A 121 -19.78 -0.18 -6.38
CA GLU A 121 -20.77 0.65 -5.66
C GLU A 121 -20.70 0.38 -4.16
N LEU A 122 -20.49 -0.88 -3.76
CA LEU A 122 -20.27 -1.26 -2.37
C LEU A 122 -18.99 -0.64 -1.81
N ALA A 123 -17.90 -0.62 -2.59
CA ALA A 123 -16.64 0.01 -2.18
C ALA A 123 -16.76 1.54 -2.05
N LYS A 124 -17.51 2.19 -2.96
CA LYS A 124 -17.81 3.62 -2.89
C LYS A 124 -18.69 3.94 -1.68
N ALA A 125 -19.73 3.16 -1.43
CA ALA A 125 -20.60 3.31 -0.26
C ALA A 125 -19.81 3.15 1.05
N LEU A 126 -18.89 2.17 1.12
CA LEU A 126 -18.00 1.98 2.25
C LEU A 126 -17.04 3.17 2.41
N ALA A 127 -16.48 3.71 1.31
CA ALA A 127 -15.61 4.88 1.35
C ALA A 127 -16.33 6.12 1.90
N ILE A 128 -17.58 6.35 1.46
CA ILE A 128 -18.43 7.43 1.97
C ILE A 128 -18.70 7.26 3.47
N GLN A 129 -19.09 6.06 3.91
CA GLN A 129 -19.36 5.77 5.32
C GLN A 129 -18.08 5.82 6.19
N ALA A 130 -16.94 5.45 5.63
CA ALA A 130 -15.65 5.50 6.31
C ALA A 130 -15.09 6.93 6.38
N GLY A 131 -15.63 7.88 5.60
CA GLY A 131 -15.09 9.21 5.42
C GLY A 131 -13.68 9.18 4.81
N GLY A 132 -13.46 8.28 3.84
CA GLY A 132 -12.15 8.01 3.26
C GLY A 132 -12.11 8.13 1.74
N ALA A 133 -10.90 8.34 1.20
CA ALA A 133 -10.69 8.34 -0.24
C ALA A 133 -10.70 6.91 -0.81
N ILE A 134 -11.11 6.77 -2.08
CA ILE A 134 -11.04 5.50 -2.78
C ILE A 134 -9.68 5.33 -3.46
N GLY A 135 -9.09 4.15 -3.34
CA GLY A 135 -7.85 3.77 -4.01
C GLY A 135 -8.02 2.48 -4.79
N SER A 136 -7.23 2.28 -5.84
CA SER A 136 -7.30 1.09 -6.70
C SER A 136 -5.92 0.50 -6.98
N SER A 137 -5.90 -0.80 -7.25
CA SER A 137 -4.71 -1.47 -7.79
C SER A 137 -4.56 -1.20 -9.29
N ARG A 138 -3.35 -1.34 -9.84
CA ARG A 138 -3.09 -1.15 -11.28
C ARG A 138 -4.03 -1.95 -12.17
N HIS A 139 -4.33 -3.20 -11.81
CA HIS A 139 -5.25 -4.04 -12.58
C HIS A 139 -6.67 -3.44 -12.64
N VAL A 140 -7.13 -2.84 -11.55
CA VAL A 140 -8.47 -2.24 -11.47
C VAL A 140 -8.51 -0.90 -12.22
N ALA A 141 -7.44 -0.09 -12.14
CA ALA A 141 -7.33 1.19 -12.82
C ALA A 141 -7.07 1.04 -14.33
N GLU A 142 -6.09 0.21 -14.72
CA GLU A 142 -5.61 0.11 -16.10
C GLU A 142 -6.38 -0.91 -16.93
N THR A 143 -6.73 -2.06 -16.35
CA THR A 143 -7.38 -3.17 -17.09
C THR A 143 -8.90 -3.05 -17.06
N LEU A 144 -9.47 -2.82 -15.87
CA LEU A 144 -10.92 -2.73 -15.68
C LEU A 144 -11.46 -1.30 -15.85
N LYS A 145 -10.59 -0.27 -15.76
CA LYS A 145 -10.93 1.16 -15.89
C LYS A 145 -12.10 1.63 -15.01
N TYR A 146 -12.26 1.00 -13.84
CA TYR A 146 -13.36 1.33 -12.93
C TYR A 146 -13.15 2.64 -12.15
N LEU A 147 -11.92 3.14 -12.12
CA LEU A 147 -11.53 4.42 -11.54
C LEU A 147 -10.53 5.08 -12.51
N PRO A 148 -10.54 6.42 -12.62
CA PRO A 148 -9.60 7.16 -13.46
C PRO A 148 -8.15 7.03 -12.98
#